data_AF-A0A269XY90-F1
#
_entry.id   AF-A0A269XY90-F1
#
_cell.length_a   1.000
_cell.length_b   1.000
_cell.length_c   1.000
_cell.angle_alpha   90.00
_cell.angle_beta   90.00
_cell.angle_gamma   90.00
#
_symmetry.space_group_name_H-M   'P 1'
#
loop_
_entity.id
_entity.type
_entity.pdbx_description
1 polymer ?
#
loop_
_entity_poly.entity_id
_entity_poly.type
_entity_poly.pdbx_seq_one_letter_code
_entity_poly.pdbx_strand_id
1 'polypeptide(L)'
;MLGISPKRVGISPKGTMEGKPMSGSTLSDQFQDTIAAEIENRRARGLKAAFGEVARLFGLSERRVRACWHHEIRRVSLDEWEVVRHRRRELLQQRHEELAQEIAELTAALQAEGGAA
;
A
#
# COMPACT_ATOMS: atom_id res chain seq x y z
N MET A 1 55.26 25.66 -16.04
CA MET A 1 55.09 24.67 -17.11
C MET A 1 54.32 23.49 -16.55
N LEU A 2 53.19 23.17 -17.18
CA LEU A 2 52.30 22.05 -16.87
C LEU A 2 52.93 20.72 -17.30
N GLY A 3 52.77 19.66 -16.50
CA GLY A 3 53.42 18.37 -16.75
C GLY A 3 52.79 17.18 -16.02
N ILE A 4 51.47 17.02 -16.16
CA ILE A 4 50.69 15.78 -16.32
C ILE A 4 51.01 14.59 -15.38
N SER A 5 50.12 14.37 -14.41
CA SER A 5 50.00 13.13 -13.62
C SER A 5 49.25 12.04 -14.40
N PRO A 6 49.63 10.76 -14.36
CA PRO A 6 49.01 9.72 -15.18
C PRO A 6 47.64 9.31 -14.63
N LYS A 7 46.59 9.48 -15.43
CA LYS A 7 45.25 8.94 -15.15
C LYS A 7 45.28 7.42 -15.30
N ARG A 8 45.17 6.69 -14.20
CA ARG A 8 44.77 5.28 -14.23
C ARG A 8 43.32 5.22 -14.70
N VAL A 9 43.14 4.81 -15.95
CA VAL A 9 41.84 4.48 -16.54
C VAL A 9 41.40 3.15 -15.91
N GLY A 10 40.55 3.24 -14.88
CA GLY A 10 39.80 2.10 -14.39
C GLY A 10 38.81 1.67 -15.46
N ILE A 11 39.11 0.58 -16.14
CA ILE A 11 38.18 -0.13 -17.01
C ILE A 11 37.13 -0.75 -16.08
N SER A 12 35.98 -0.11 -15.94
CA SER A 12 34.81 -0.76 -15.34
C SER A 12 34.32 -1.85 -16.28
N PRO A 13 34.12 -3.10 -15.81
CA PRO A 13 33.66 -4.17 -16.67
C PRO A 13 32.22 -3.88 -17.11
N LYS A 14 32.03 -3.81 -18.43
CA LYS A 14 30.72 -4.00 -19.07
C LYS A 14 30.32 -5.45 -18.84
N GLY A 15 29.50 -5.68 -17.83
CA GLY A 15 28.94 -6.99 -17.50
C GLY A 15 27.51 -6.81 -17.00
N THR A 16 26.56 -6.95 -17.93
CA THR A 16 25.27 -7.62 -17.73
C THR A 16 24.50 -7.31 -16.44
N MET A 17 23.62 -6.32 -16.52
CA MET A 17 22.17 -6.55 -16.34
C MET A 17 21.48 -5.31 -16.91
N GLU A 18 21.04 -5.39 -18.15
CA GLU A 18 19.85 -4.65 -18.56
C GLU A 18 18.69 -5.21 -17.72
N GLY A 19 18.59 -4.73 -16.48
CA GLY A 19 17.31 -4.72 -15.80
C GLY A 19 16.43 -3.81 -16.63
N LYS A 20 15.62 -4.41 -17.53
CA LYS A 20 14.42 -3.73 -18.05
C LYS A 20 13.80 -3.01 -16.86
N PRO A 21 13.56 -1.69 -16.91
CA PRO A 21 12.79 -1.04 -15.86
C PRO A 21 11.41 -1.69 -15.88
N MET A 22 11.16 -2.65 -15.00
CA MET A 22 9.81 -3.12 -14.75
C MET A 22 9.07 -1.94 -14.11
N SER A 23 8.28 -1.26 -14.94
CA SER A 23 7.17 -0.37 -14.58
C SER A 23 7.25 0.29 -13.20
N GLY A 24 8.19 1.24 -13.02
CA GLY A 24 8.26 2.06 -11.80
C GLY A 24 6.98 2.88 -11.54
N SER A 25 6.16 3.13 -12.57
CA SER A 25 4.82 3.72 -12.40
C SER A 25 3.88 2.73 -11.72
N THR A 26 3.75 1.48 -12.20
CA THR A 26 2.74 0.54 -11.69
C THR A 26 2.80 0.27 -10.19
N LEU A 27 4.01 0.18 -9.59
CA LEU A 27 4.13 -0.05 -8.14
C LEU A 27 3.73 1.19 -7.36
N SER A 28 4.19 2.36 -7.79
CA SER A 28 3.82 3.63 -7.17
C SER A 28 2.32 3.90 -7.33
N ASP A 29 1.73 3.55 -8.48
CA ASP A 29 0.31 3.69 -8.76
C ASP A 29 -0.50 2.76 -7.83
N GLN A 30 -0.17 1.46 -7.78
CA GLN A 30 -0.82 0.51 -6.86
C GLN A 30 -0.72 0.91 -5.39
N PHE A 31 0.45 1.43 -4.99
CA PHE A 31 0.66 1.94 -3.63
C PHE A 31 -0.28 3.10 -3.34
N GLN A 32 -0.32 4.09 -4.24
CA GLN A 32 -1.15 5.28 -4.07
C GLN A 32 -2.64 4.93 -4.08
N ASP A 33 -3.08 4.08 -5.01
CA ASP A 33 -4.47 3.62 -5.12
C ASP A 33 -4.92 2.84 -3.88
N THR A 34 -4.06 1.99 -3.33
CA THR A 34 -4.36 1.23 -2.11
C THR A 34 -4.59 2.16 -0.92
N ILE A 35 -3.71 3.15 -0.76
CA ILE A 35 -3.83 4.15 0.30
C ILE A 35 -5.06 5.04 0.08
N ALA A 36 -5.30 5.48 -1.15
CA ALA A 36 -6.45 6.32 -1.51
C ALA A 36 -7.79 5.62 -1.25
N ALA A 37 -7.91 4.34 -1.64
CA ALA A 37 -9.09 3.53 -1.34
C ALA A 37 -9.34 3.42 0.17
N GLU A 38 -8.29 3.33 0.98
CA GLU A 38 -8.45 3.21 2.42
C GLU A 38 -8.83 4.53 3.11
N ILE A 39 -8.39 5.65 2.56
CA ILE A 39 -8.85 6.99 2.95
C ILE A 39 -10.34 7.14 2.60
N GLU A 40 -10.73 6.74 1.39
CA GLU A 40 -12.12 6.81 0.92
C GLU A 40 -13.06 6.01 1.85
N ASN A 41 -12.65 4.82 2.28
CA ASN A 41 -13.40 4.00 3.24
C ASN A 41 -13.58 4.66 4.63
N ARG A 42 -12.73 5.63 5.00
CA ARG A 42 -12.71 6.26 6.34
C ARG A 42 -13.10 7.72 6.35
N ARG A 43 -13.35 8.33 5.19
CA ARG A 43 -13.61 9.78 5.09
C ARG A 43 -14.93 10.24 5.69
N ALA A 44 -15.79 9.33 6.17
CA ALA A 44 -17.08 9.68 6.76
C ALA A 44 -16.98 10.70 7.91
N ARG A 45 -15.87 10.68 8.67
CA ARG A 45 -15.58 11.63 9.77
C ARG A 45 -14.76 12.85 9.33
N GLY A 46 -14.52 12.99 8.02
CA GLY A 46 -13.71 14.05 7.42
C GLY A 46 -12.32 13.60 6.99
N LEU A 47 -11.79 14.29 5.98
CA LEU A 47 -10.54 13.90 5.30
C LEU A 47 -9.31 13.97 6.21
N LYS A 48 -9.23 14.97 7.11
CA LYS A 48 -8.12 15.11 8.06
C LYS A 48 -8.04 13.92 9.02
N ALA A 49 -9.20 13.49 9.55
CA ALA A 49 -9.26 12.33 10.44
C ALA A 49 -8.86 11.06 9.69
N ALA A 50 -9.37 10.86 8.47
CA ALA A 50 -9.03 9.73 7.63
C ALA A 50 -7.52 9.63 7.34
N PHE A 51 -6.85 10.76 7.04
CA PHE A 51 -5.40 10.76 6.84
C PHE A 51 -4.64 10.29 8.09
N GLY A 52 -5.01 10.78 9.27
CA GLY A 52 -4.37 10.39 10.53
C GLY A 52 -4.66 8.93 10.93
N GLU A 53 -5.84 8.41 10.60
CA GLU A 53 -6.18 6.99 10.80
C GLU A 53 -5.39 6.07 9.86
N VAL A 54 -5.37 6.39 8.56
CA VAL A 54 -4.65 5.60 7.54
C VAL A 54 -3.13 5.65 7.76
N ALA A 55 -2.60 6.80 8.17
CA ALA A 55 -1.20 6.93 8.57
C ALA A 55 -0.82 5.94 9.68
N ARG A 56 -1.61 5.88 10.76
CA ARG A 56 -1.41 4.93 11.86
C ARG A 56 -1.60 3.48 11.41
N LEU A 57 -2.58 3.23 10.56
CA LEU A 57 -2.93 1.90 10.09
C LEU A 57 -1.78 1.22 9.35
N PHE A 58 -1.08 1.97 8.49
CA PHE A 58 0.00 1.47 7.64
C PHE A 58 1.41 1.87 8.12
N GLY A 59 1.53 2.57 9.26
CA GLY A 59 2.83 3.04 9.75
C GLY A 59 3.47 4.11 8.87
N LEU A 60 2.66 4.91 8.17
CA LEU A 60 3.11 5.98 7.28
C LEU A 60 2.99 7.34 7.97
N SER A 61 3.73 8.35 7.46
CA SER A 61 3.49 9.73 7.86
C SER A 61 2.24 10.31 7.17
N GLU A 62 1.53 11.22 7.84
CA GLU A 62 0.40 11.93 7.22
C GLU A 62 0.79 12.64 5.91
N ARG A 63 2.01 13.20 5.84
CA ARG A 63 2.53 13.82 4.61
C ARG A 63 2.55 12.81 3.46
N ARG A 64 2.99 11.58 3.73
CA ARG A 64 3.09 10.53 2.74
C ARG A 64 1.72 10.04 2.30
N VAL A 65 0.80 9.87 3.24
CA VAL A 65 -0.62 9.55 2.97
C VAL A 65 -1.29 10.62 2.10
N ARG A 66 -1.05 11.90 2.38
CA ARG A 66 -1.55 13.01 1.55
C ARG A 66 -0.97 13.00 0.15
N ALA A 67 0.33 12.73 0.01
CA ALA A 67 0.95 12.59 -1.29
C ALA A 67 0.34 11.42 -2.08
N CYS A 68 -0.02 10.31 -1.43
CA CYS A 68 -0.76 9.24 -2.10
C CYS A 68 -2.14 9.69 -2.57
N TRP A 69 -2.90 10.40 -1.73
CA TRP A 69 -4.22 10.90 -2.07
C TRP A 69 -4.21 11.85 -3.27
N HIS A 70 -3.17 12.67 -3.41
CA HIS A 70 -3.01 13.61 -4.52
C HIS A 70 -2.22 13.02 -5.71
N HIS A 71 -1.86 11.73 -5.67
CA HIS A 71 -1.04 11.07 -6.69
C HIS A 71 0.34 11.73 -6.92
N GLU A 72 0.96 12.24 -5.85
CA GLU A 72 2.22 12.99 -5.88
C GLU A 72 3.44 12.16 -5.43
N ILE A 73 3.30 10.86 -5.18
CA ILE A 73 4.42 10.01 -4.78
C ILE A 73 5.34 9.76 -5.97
N ARG A 74 6.62 10.10 -5.81
CA ARG A 74 7.64 9.92 -6.86
C ARG A 74 8.28 8.54 -6.85
N ARG A 75 8.38 7.93 -5.66
CA ARG A 75 9.08 6.66 -5.42
C ARG A 75 8.51 5.96 -4.19
N VAL A 76 8.45 4.64 -4.29
CA VAL A 76 8.06 3.71 -3.22
C VAL A 76 9.13 2.62 -3.18
N SER A 77 9.62 2.28 -1.98
CA SER A 77 10.53 1.15 -1.83
C SER A 77 9.75 -0.16 -1.80
N LEU A 78 10.41 -1.26 -2.17
CA LEU A 78 9.78 -2.59 -2.11
C LEU A 78 9.32 -2.92 -0.68
N ASP A 79 10.18 -2.71 0.31
CA ASP A 79 9.91 -2.99 1.72
C ASP A 79 8.66 -2.23 2.22
N GLU A 80 8.55 -0.95 1.85
CA GLU A 80 7.41 -0.13 2.23
C GLU A 80 6.12 -0.64 1.59
N TRP A 81 6.18 -1.02 0.31
CA TRP A 81 5.03 -1.62 -0.36
C TRP A 81 4.63 -2.96 0.24
N GLU A 82 5.59 -3.78 0.64
CA GLU A 82 5.33 -5.06 1.31
C GLU A 82 4.62 -4.87 2.65
N VAL A 83 5.03 -3.89 3.45
CA VAL A 83 4.33 -3.53 4.70
C VAL A 83 2.87 -3.17 4.42
N VAL A 84 2.62 -2.30 3.44
CA VAL A 84 1.25 -1.90 3.08
C VAL A 84 0.43 -3.09 2.57
N ARG A 85 1.00 -3.94 1.72
CA ARG A 85 0.31 -5.13 1.20
C ARG A 85 -0.03 -6.13 2.29
N HIS A 86 0.93 -6.40 3.18
CA HIS A 86 0.72 -7.30 4.31
C HIS A 86 -0.43 -6.81 5.17
N ARG A 87 -0.36 -5.53 5.57
CA ARG A 87 -1.39 -4.92 6.41
C ARG A 87 -2.76 -4.88 5.72
N ARG A 88 -2.79 -4.60 4.41
CA ARG A 88 -4.03 -4.64 3.62
C ARG A 88 -4.65 -6.03 3.61
N ARG A 89 -3.83 -7.08 3.46
CA ARG A 89 -4.31 -8.46 3.50
C ARG A 89 -4.90 -8.81 4.87
N GLU A 90 -4.24 -8.43 5.95
CA GLU A 90 -4.77 -8.63 7.32
C GLU A 90 -6.14 -7.97 7.50
N LEU A 91 -6.30 -6.73 7.04
CA LEU A 91 -7.56 -6.01 7.16
C LEU A 91 -8.69 -6.64 6.34
N LEU A 92 -8.38 -7.11 5.14
CA LEU A 92 -9.34 -7.84 4.32
C LEU A 92 -9.74 -9.17 4.96
N GLN A 93 -8.79 -9.87 5.56
CA GLN A 93 -9.04 -11.11 6.28
C GLN A 93 -9.95 -10.89 7.49
N GLN A 94 -9.66 -9.88 8.32
CA GLN A 94 -10.48 -9.51 9.47
C GLN A 94 -11.91 -9.16 9.03
N ARG A 95 -12.06 -8.34 7.99
CA ARG A 95 -13.37 -7.97 7.48
C ARG A 95 -14.14 -9.17 6.91
N HIS A 96 -13.45 -10.11 6.28
CA HIS A 96 -14.07 -11.34 5.80
C HIS A 96 -14.57 -12.19 6.97
N GLU A 97 -13.79 -12.30 8.05
CA GLU A 97 -14.19 -13.03 9.26
C GLU A 97 -15.39 -12.39 9.95
N GLU A 98 -15.41 -11.06 10.09
CA GLU A 98 -16.55 -10.30 10.63
C GLU A 98 -17.82 -10.55 9.80
N LEU A 99 -17.73 -10.46 8.47
CA LEU A 99 -18.88 -10.71 7.59
C LEU A 99 -19.34 -12.17 7.64
N ALA A 100 -18.41 -13.12 7.75
CA ALA A 100 -18.77 -14.54 7.86
C ALA A 100 -19.52 -14.84 9.17
N GLN A 101 -19.13 -14.19 10.27
CA GLN A 101 -19.84 -14.27 11.55
C GLN A 101 -21.24 -13.67 11.44
N GLU A 102 -21.37 -12.48 10.88
CA GLU A 102 -22.67 -11.81 10.67
C GLU A 102 -23.63 -12.68 9.82
N ILE A 103 -23.13 -13.29 8.74
CA ILE A 103 -23.92 -14.20 7.91
C ILE A 103 -24.35 -15.45 8.69
N ALA A 104 -23.47 -16.00 9.53
CA ALA A 104 -23.79 -17.18 10.34
C ALA A 104 -24.90 -16.87 11.36
N GLU A 105 -24.83 -15.72 12.02
CA GLU A 105 -25.86 -15.25 12.96
C GLU A 105 -27.21 -15.05 12.28
N LEU A 106 -27.23 -14.37 11.13
CA LEU A 106 -28.45 -14.15 10.34
C LEU A 106 -29.06 -15.48 9.86
N THR A 107 -28.23 -16.42 9.42
CA THR A 107 -28.69 -17.74 8.95
C THR A 107 -29.30 -18.55 10.10
N ALA A 108 -28.68 -18.51 11.29
CA ALA A 108 -29.21 -19.17 12.48
C ALA A 108 -30.55 -18.57 12.92
N ALA A 109 -30.68 -17.24 12.90
CA ALA A 109 -31.93 -16.55 13.22
C ALA A 109 -33.07 -16.94 12.26
N LEU A 110 -32.80 -16.97 10.94
CA LEU A 110 -33.76 -17.40 9.93
C LEU A 110 -34.21 -18.86 10.11
N GLN A 111 -33.29 -19.75 10.47
CA GLN A 111 -33.61 -21.15 10.72
C GLN A 111 -34.45 -21.33 12.00
N ALA A 112 -34.19 -20.53 13.04
CA ALA A 112 -34.98 -20.53 14.26
C ALA A 112 -36.41 -20.03 14.05
N GLU A 113 -36.61 -19.01 13.22
CA GLU A 113 -37.94 -18.50 12.86
C GLU A 113 -38.72 -19.46 11.93
N GLY A 114 -38.03 -20.13 11.00
CA GLY A 114 -38.63 -21.10 10.08
C GLY A 114 -38.94 -22.47 10.69
N GLY A 115 -38.35 -22.83 11.83
CA GLY A 115 -38.58 -24.09 12.55
C GLY A 115 -39.75 -24.07 13.55
N ALA A 116 -40.44 -22.93 13.69
CA ALA A 116 -41.56 -22.75 14.62
C ALA A 116 -42.96 -22.87 13.96
N ALA A 117 -43.04 -23.43 12.75
CA ALA A 117 -44.28 -23.62 11.99
C ALA A 117 -44.70 -25.09 11.87
#